data_AF-G0LJE4-F1
#
_entry.id   AF-G0LJE4-F1
#
_cell.length_a   1.000
_cell.length_b   1.000
_cell.length_c   1.000
_cell.angle_alpha   90.00
_cell.angle_beta   90.00
_cell.angle_gamma   90.00
#
_symmetry.space_group_name_H-M   'P 1'
#
loop_
_entity.id
_entity.type
_entity.pdbx_description
1 polymer ?
#
loop_
_entity_poly.entity_id
_entity_poly.type
_entity_poly.pdbx_seq_one_letter_code
_entity_poly.pdbx_strand_id
1 'polypeptide(L)'
;MTQSVRVAVPRKGRPLEAVLERIAMVTDAESVVDEVISTLRHEKAITKGSIDPTMDVYERLSTISTLHDEYKPEYTLRRDDRPGMPRRIVFDTLTIDISGIPVQLIGREEPFRALRTHTFGLGFDSADLVLEEVVDLRADGIDSIDEINARIDPMNTDVRVVTGLGDTVYHTLLARPDVLDYDVSLDRSFIIEYQGTLCISPRYERLVEAVLGTYALDDVSFKYPHEEQQEEAAISNAGVGVYLTVTGSTAREHGLVVGEELFPSETVLMQNNAETTAKTDRVRDILATCEMEEMMTEINTQSLDANNKTTE
;
A
#
# COMPACT_ATOMS: atom_id res chain seq x y z
N MET A 1 -12.06 3.28 32.84
CA MET A 1 -11.61 3.65 31.48
C MET A 1 -11.80 2.43 30.60
N THR A 2 -12.61 2.53 29.56
CA THR A 2 -12.70 1.50 28.53
C THR A 2 -11.37 1.48 27.79
N GLN A 3 -10.65 0.36 27.84
CA GLN A 3 -9.40 0.21 27.10
C GLN A 3 -9.66 0.42 25.60
N SER A 4 -8.85 1.27 24.97
CA SER A 4 -8.90 1.58 23.55
C SER A 4 -8.44 0.38 22.70
N VAL A 5 -9.01 0.27 21.50
CA VAL A 5 -8.50 -0.67 20.49
C VAL A 5 -7.30 -0.02 19.83
N ARG A 6 -6.15 -0.68 19.88
CA ARG A 6 -4.91 -0.18 19.28
C ARG A 6 -4.77 -0.72 17.88
N VAL A 7 -4.53 0.17 16.92
CA VAL A 7 -4.40 -0.18 15.49
C VAL A 7 -3.05 0.33 14.99
N ALA A 8 -2.23 -0.55 14.43
CA ALA A 8 -0.97 -0.13 13.82
C ALA A 8 -1.25 0.48 12.45
N VAL A 9 -0.73 1.67 12.17
CA VAL A 9 -0.91 2.35 10.88
C VAL A 9 0.43 2.82 10.31
N PRO A 10 0.55 3.00 8.98
CA PRO A 10 1.74 3.60 8.38
C PRO A 10 1.99 5.00 8.92
N ARG A 11 3.24 5.47 8.95
CA ARG A 11 3.58 6.80 9.51
C ARG A 11 3.41 7.97 8.53
N LYS A 12 3.26 7.70 7.24
CA LYS A 12 3.26 8.70 6.16
C LYS A 12 2.90 8.09 4.82
N GLY A 13 2.67 8.96 3.84
CA GLY A 13 2.48 8.58 2.44
C GLY A 13 1.07 8.09 2.14
N ARG A 14 0.87 7.61 0.92
CA ARG A 14 -0.45 7.16 0.43
C ARG A 14 -1.10 6.15 1.37
N PRO A 15 -0.38 5.15 1.93
CA PRO A 15 -1.03 4.18 2.81
C PRO A 15 -1.63 4.78 4.08
N LEU A 16 -0.98 5.78 4.70
CA LEU A 16 -1.60 6.46 5.84
C LEU A 16 -2.79 7.32 5.39
N GLU A 17 -2.68 8.01 4.25
CA GLU A 17 -3.78 8.83 3.71
C GLU A 17 -5.01 7.96 3.45
N ALA A 18 -4.86 6.80 2.79
CA ALA A 18 -5.95 5.85 2.54
C ALA A 18 -6.61 5.32 3.83
N VAL A 19 -5.81 5.03 4.86
CA VAL A 19 -6.34 4.61 6.17
C VAL A 19 -7.16 5.70 6.84
N LEU A 20 -6.66 6.94 6.82
CA LEU A 20 -7.36 8.07 7.42
C LEU A 20 -8.64 8.41 6.65
N GLU A 21 -8.61 8.36 5.32
CA GLU A 21 -9.77 8.53 4.45
C GLU A 21 -10.82 7.45 4.73
N ARG A 22 -10.42 6.17 4.83
CA ARG A 22 -11.31 5.07 5.22
C ARG A 22 -11.97 5.30 6.59
N ILE A 23 -11.23 5.84 7.56
CA ILE A 23 -11.78 6.16 8.88
C ILE A 23 -12.76 7.33 8.81
N ALA A 24 -12.44 8.39 8.05
CA ALA A 24 -13.34 9.51 7.83
C ALA A 24 -14.66 9.08 7.16
N MET A 25 -14.65 8.07 6.29
CA MET A 25 -15.87 7.54 5.68
C MET A 25 -16.85 6.88 6.68
N VAL A 26 -16.35 6.38 7.82
CA VAL A 26 -17.17 5.65 8.82
C VAL A 26 -17.31 6.38 10.15
N THR A 27 -16.83 7.62 10.23
CA THR A 27 -16.85 8.43 11.45
C THR A 27 -17.06 9.91 11.12
N ASP A 28 -17.32 10.73 12.14
CA ASP A 28 -17.36 12.19 11.99
C ASP A 28 -15.96 12.84 12.08
N ALA A 29 -14.89 12.10 11.78
CA ALA A 29 -13.50 12.52 11.97
C ALA A 29 -12.88 13.28 10.77
N GLU A 30 -13.67 13.64 9.76
CA GLU A 30 -13.22 14.29 8.52
C GLU A 30 -12.27 15.48 8.78
N SER A 31 -12.66 16.39 9.68
CA SER A 31 -11.85 17.58 9.98
C SER A 31 -10.47 17.26 10.55
N VAL A 32 -10.32 16.26 11.41
CA VAL A 32 -9.02 15.90 11.99
C VAL A 32 -8.19 15.08 11.00
N VAL A 33 -8.85 14.27 10.17
CA VAL A 33 -8.21 13.53 9.07
C VAL A 33 -7.59 14.49 8.06
N ASP A 34 -8.35 15.49 7.61
CA ASP A 34 -7.86 16.52 6.70
C ASP A 34 -6.69 17.32 7.28
N GLU A 35 -6.75 17.65 8.58
CA GLU A 35 -5.65 18.29 9.29
C GLU A 35 -4.37 17.44 9.24
N VAL A 36 -4.47 16.14 9.51
CA VAL A 36 -3.32 15.22 9.48
C VAL A 36 -2.75 15.08 8.06
N ILE A 37 -3.61 14.83 7.07
CA ILE A 37 -3.19 14.66 5.68
C ILE A 37 -2.51 15.93 5.16
N SER A 38 -3.13 17.10 5.38
CA SER A 38 -2.59 18.39 4.93
C SER A 38 -1.25 18.71 5.61
N THR A 39 -1.13 18.46 6.92
CA THR A 39 0.10 18.63 7.69
C THR A 39 1.23 17.76 7.13
N LEU A 40 0.97 16.46 6.91
CA LEU A 40 1.98 15.55 6.41
C LEU A 40 2.36 15.83 4.95
N ARG A 41 1.41 16.25 4.10
CA ARG A 41 1.69 16.69 2.73
C ARG A 41 2.56 17.96 2.72
N HIS A 42 2.32 18.90 3.63
CA HIS A 42 3.16 20.10 3.80
C HIS A 42 4.59 19.74 4.24
N GLU A 43 4.74 18.90 5.26
CA GLU A 43 6.07 18.45 5.72
C GLU A 43 6.82 17.63 4.67
N LYS A 44 6.09 16.85 3.85
CA LYS A 44 6.66 16.15 2.68
C LYS A 44 7.17 17.15 1.64
N ALA A 45 6.47 18.24 1.38
CA ALA A 45 6.88 19.28 0.44
C ALA A 45 8.13 20.05 0.93
N ILE A 46 8.21 20.36 2.23
CA ILE A 46 9.42 20.93 2.86
C ILE A 46 10.61 19.97 2.69
N THR A 47 10.40 18.69 3.00
CA THR A 47 11.43 17.66 2.89
C THR A 47 11.96 17.49 1.46
N LYS A 48 11.11 17.71 0.46
CA LYS A 48 11.48 17.69 -0.97
C LYS A 48 12.14 18.99 -1.46
N GLY A 49 12.27 20.01 -0.60
CA GLY A 49 12.78 21.33 -0.97
C GLY A 49 11.84 22.11 -1.90
N SER A 50 10.57 21.71 -1.97
CA SER A 50 9.57 22.42 -2.79
C SER A 50 8.95 23.61 -2.04
N ILE A 51 9.10 23.64 -0.71
CA ILE A 51 8.64 24.71 0.18
C ILE A 51 9.76 25.00 1.17
N ASP A 52 10.11 26.27 1.34
CA ASP A 52 11.02 26.70 2.40
C ASP A 52 10.28 26.80 3.74
N PRO A 53 10.77 26.16 4.81
CA PRO A 53 10.11 26.22 6.11
C PRO A 53 10.32 27.61 6.75
N THR A 54 9.26 28.12 7.39
CA THR A 54 9.32 29.39 8.14
C THR A 54 9.96 29.26 9.53
N MET A 55 10.00 28.04 10.07
CA MET A 55 10.52 27.70 11.40
C MET A 55 11.39 26.45 11.31
N ASP A 56 12.27 26.22 12.29
CA ASP A 56 13.05 25.00 12.33
C ASP A 56 12.18 23.76 12.63
N VAL A 57 12.75 22.57 12.42
CA VAL A 57 11.98 21.31 12.49
C VAL A 57 11.42 21.01 13.90
N TYR A 58 12.11 21.44 14.96
CA TYR A 58 11.67 21.21 16.34
C TYR A 58 10.57 22.20 16.73
N GLU A 59 10.70 23.46 16.30
CA GLU A 59 9.67 24.48 16.49
C GLU A 59 8.37 24.10 15.77
N ARG A 60 8.47 23.66 14.50
CA ARG A 60 7.30 23.15 13.74
C ARG A 60 6.65 21.97 14.45
N LEU A 61 7.43 20.98 14.87
CA LEU A 61 6.90 19.83 15.62
C LEU A 61 6.13 20.26 16.87
N SER A 62 6.71 21.17 17.66
CA SER A 62 6.09 21.65 18.90
C SER A 62 4.80 22.46 18.66
N THR A 63 4.66 23.03 17.46
CA THR A 63 3.48 23.80 17.06
C THR A 63 2.31 22.90 16.65
N ILE A 64 2.61 21.80 15.96
CA ILE A 64 1.59 20.93 15.35
C ILE A 64 1.23 19.71 16.22
N SER A 65 2.11 19.26 17.11
CA SER A 65 1.92 18.03 17.91
C SER A 65 1.33 18.35 19.29
N THR A 66 0.26 17.66 19.68
CA THR A 66 -0.43 17.89 20.97
C THR A 66 -0.28 16.71 21.94
N LEU A 67 0.55 16.84 22.98
CA LEU A 67 0.89 15.74 23.93
C LEU A 67 -0.13 15.50 25.06
N HIS A 68 -1.19 16.30 25.14
CA HIS A 68 -2.10 16.33 26.29
C HIS A 68 -3.55 16.03 25.94
N ASP A 69 -3.82 15.73 24.67
CA ASP A 69 -5.15 15.42 24.16
C ASP A 69 -5.03 14.27 23.16
N GLU A 70 -5.45 13.07 23.58
CA GLU A 70 -5.32 11.86 22.77
C GLU A 70 -6.17 11.89 21.49
N TYR A 71 -7.16 12.80 21.41
CA TYR A 71 -8.00 13.02 20.23
C TYR A 71 -7.44 14.08 19.28
N LYS A 72 -6.26 14.64 19.60
CA LYS A 72 -5.48 15.47 18.69
C LYS A 72 -4.28 14.70 18.17
N PRO A 73 -3.85 14.99 16.93
CA PRO A 73 -2.74 14.25 16.35
C PRO A 73 -1.43 14.56 17.06
N GLU A 74 -0.69 13.51 17.35
CA GLU A 74 0.72 13.59 17.73
C GLU A 74 1.60 13.22 16.55
N TYR A 75 2.69 13.96 16.43
CA TYR A 75 3.74 13.74 15.46
C TYR A 75 5.06 13.54 16.18
N THR A 76 6.01 12.93 15.47
CA THR A 76 7.37 12.70 15.97
C THR A 76 8.41 12.92 14.90
N LEU A 77 9.67 13.05 15.30
CA LEU A 77 10.79 13.20 14.38
C LEU A 77 11.38 11.84 14.03
N ARG A 78 11.51 11.60 12.74
CA ARG A 78 12.25 10.48 12.18
C ARG A 78 13.51 10.99 11.49
N ARG A 79 14.62 10.31 11.72
CA ARG A 79 15.82 10.45 10.88
C ARG A 79 15.67 9.53 9.68
N ASP A 80 15.92 10.07 8.49
CA ASP A 80 16.09 9.25 7.30
C ASP A 80 17.53 8.70 7.32
N ASP A 81 17.68 7.40 7.13
CA ASP A 81 18.97 6.72 7.25
C ASP A 81 19.83 6.92 6.00
N ARG A 82 19.24 7.43 4.90
CA ARG A 82 19.96 7.75 3.67
C ARG A 82 20.88 8.96 3.88
N PRO A 83 22.11 8.93 3.33
CA PRO A 83 23.05 10.05 3.43
C PRO A 83 22.44 11.37 2.95
N GLY A 84 22.63 12.43 3.73
CA GLY A 84 22.22 13.79 3.38
C GLY A 84 20.73 14.11 3.51
N MET A 85 19.89 13.14 3.87
CA MET A 85 18.45 13.39 4.04
C MET A 85 18.14 14.09 5.37
N PRO A 86 17.27 15.13 5.38
CA PRO A 86 16.91 15.84 6.59
C PRO A 86 16.05 14.98 7.54
N ARG A 87 15.96 15.39 8.81
CA ARG A 87 14.94 14.87 9.74
C ARG A 87 13.56 15.23 9.21
N ARG A 88 12.61 14.32 9.37
CA ARG A 88 11.24 14.45 8.86
C ARG A 88 10.25 14.29 10.00
N ILE A 89 9.22 15.12 10.00
CA ILE A 89 8.07 14.94 10.88
C ILE A 89 7.20 13.84 10.27
N VAL A 90 6.73 12.92 11.12
CA VAL A 90 5.87 11.79 10.74
C VAL A 90 4.75 11.61 11.76
N PHE A 91 3.66 10.96 11.35
CA PHE A 91 2.55 10.63 12.25
C PHE A 91 2.99 9.69 13.37
N ASP A 92 2.49 9.90 14.59
CA ASP A 92 2.80 9.05 15.75
C ASP A 92 1.55 8.43 16.37
N THR A 93 0.57 9.22 16.80
CA THR A 93 -0.68 8.68 17.37
C THR A 93 -1.87 9.61 17.17
N LEU A 94 -3.06 9.04 17.12
CA LEU A 94 -4.35 9.74 17.15
C LEU A 94 -5.43 8.78 17.64
N THR A 95 -6.29 9.23 18.55
CA THR A 95 -7.49 8.49 18.96
C THR A 95 -8.72 9.01 18.23
N ILE A 96 -9.48 8.11 17.63
CA ILE A 96 -10.74 8.39 16.95
C ILE A 96 -11.82 7.49 17.54
N ASP A 97 -13.02 8.02 17.77
CA ASP A 97 -14.16 7.20 18.17
C ASP A 97 -14.80 6.54 16.94
N ILE A 98 -14.88 5.21 16.94
CA ILE A 98 -15.56 4.42 15.92
C ILE A 98 -16.75 3.73 16.57
N SER A 99 -17.97 4.24 16.32
CA SER A 99 -19.21 3.69 16.89
C SER A 99 -19.20 3.52 18.42
N GLY A 100 -18.66 4.51 19.14
CA GLY A 100 -18.53 4.51 20.60
C GLY A 100 -17.34 3.72 21.13
N ILE A 101 -16.43 3.27 20.26
CA ILE A 101 -15.21 2.56 20.63
C ILE A 101 -14.03 3.50 20.39
N PRO A 102 -13.25 3.87 21.43
CA PRO A 102 -12.02 4.62 21.22
C PRO A 102 -10.99 3.74 20.52
N VAL A 103 -10.58 4.16 19.32
CA VAL A 103 -9.58 3.50 18.49
C VAL A 103 -8.34 4.37 18.45
N GLN A 104 -7.24 3.87 19.00
CA GLN A 104 -5.95 4.54 19.00
C GLN A 104 -5.13 4.06 17.79
N LEU A 105 -5.00 4.92 16.79
CA LEU A 105 -4.09 4.73 15.67
C LEU A 105 -2.67 4.99 16.15
N ILE A 106 -1.76 4.05 15.88
CA ILE A 106 -0.35 4.15 16.29
C ILE A 106 0.52 3.97 15.06
N GLY A 107 1.24 5.03 14.72
CA GLY A 107 2.18 5.07 13.62
C GLY A 107 3.33 4.08 13.81
N ARG A 108 3.51 3.17 12.87
CA ARG A 108 4.62 2.21 12.78
C ARG A 108 5.34 2.34 11.43
N GLU A 109 6.64 2.11 11.43
CA GLU A 109 7.42 2.06 10.18
C GLU A 109 7.09 0.78 9.39
N GLU A 110 6.88 -0.33 10.11
CA GLU A 110 6.47 -1.63 9.54
C GLU A 110 5.24 -2.14 10.32
N PRO A 111 4.02 -1.61 10.05
CA PRO A 111 2.80 -2.04 10.73
C PRO A 111 2.58 -3.56 10.69
N PHE A 112 2.82 -4.22 9.56
CA PHE A 112 2.71 -5.66 9.44
C PHE A 112 3.60 -6.40 10.45
N ARG A 113 4.88 -6.02 10.53
CA ARG A 113 5.81 -6.60 11.52
C ARG A 113 5.39 -6.29 12.95
N ALA A 114 4.81 -5.11 13.19
CA ALA A 114 4.26 -4.77 14.50
C ALA A 114 3.10 -5.70 14.90
N LEU A 115 2.21 -6.07 13.97
CA LEU A 115 1.14 -7.04 14.23
C LEU A 115 1.68 -8.42 14.61
N ARG A 116 2.78 -8.85 13.98
CA ARG A 116 3.41 -10.15 14.24
C ARG A 116 4.10 -10.24 15.60
N THR A 117 4.65 -9.12 16.08
CA THR A 117 5.63 -9.12 17.18
C THR A 117 5.16 -8.36 18.43
N HIS A 118 4.10 -7.58 18.33
CA HIS A 118 3.57 -6.75 19.41
C HIS A 118 2.07 -7.02 19.62
N THR A 119 1.51 -6.50 20.71
CA THR A 119 0.09 -6.61 21.07
C THR A 119 -0.79 -5.65 20.27
N PHE A 120 -0.93 -5.92 18.96
CA PHE A 120 -1.90 -5.28 18.07
C PHE A 120 -2.86 -6.32 17.50
N GLY A 121 -4.16 -6.10 17.67
CA GLY A 121 -5.18 -6.95 17.05
C GLY A 121 -5.48 -6.57 15.59
N LEU A 122 -5.25 -5.31 15.21
CA LEU A 122 -5.47 -4.80 13.86
C LEU A 122 -4.32 -3.90 13.41
N GLY A 123 -4.16 -3.79 12.10
CA GLY A 123 -3.34 -2.77 11.50
C GLY A 123 -3.51 -2.69 9.99
N PHE A 124 -2.86 -1.69 9.42
CA PHE A 124 -2.88 -1.41 8.01
C PHE A 124 -1.46 -1.30 7.48
N ASP A 125 -1.22 -1.89 6.31
CA ASP A 125 0.06 -1.81 5.63
C ASP A 125 -0.11 -2.07 4.13
N SER A 126 0.97 -1.96 3.36
CA SER A 126 0.95 -2.36 1.95
C SER A 126 0.80 -3.88 1.81
N ALA A 127 -0.05 -4.34 0.88
CA ALA A 127 -0.12 -5.75 0.47
C ALA A 127 1.27 -6.30 0.06
N ASP A 128 2.10 -5.45 -0.54
CA ASP A 128 3.47 -5.76 -0.94
C ASP A 128 4.29 -6.34 0.23
N LEU A 129 4.17 -5.75 1.42
CA LEU A 129 4.93 -6.20 2.60
C LEU A 129 4.47 -7.57 3.12
N VAL A 130 3.19 -7.91 2.92
CA VAL A 130 2.67 -9.24 3.27
C VAL A 130 3.27 -10.28 2.33
N LEU A 131 3.32 -9.99 1.03
CA LEU A 131 3.97 -10.84 0.02
C LEU A 131 5.47 -10.98 0.28
N GLU A 132 6.15 -9.89 0.62
CA GLU A 132 7.59 -9.93 0.90
C GLU A 132 7.90 -10.73 2.16
N GLU A 133 7.07 -10.72 3.19
CA GLU A 133 7.46 -11.30 4.49
C GLU A 133 6.97 -12.73 4.77
N VAL A 134 5.76 -13.10 4.37
CA VAL A 134 5.09 -14.29 4.97
C VAL A 134 4.41 -15.24 4.01
N VAL A 135 4.24 -14.88 2.74
CA VAL A 135 3.69 -15.84 1.77
C VAL A 135 4.76 -16.84 1.33
N ASP A 136 4.34 -18.09 1.18
CA ASP A 136 5.16 -19.13 0.58
C ASP A 136 5.27 -18.91 -0.94
N LEU A 137 6.51 -18.95 -1.44
CA LEU A 137 6.78 -19.01 -2.87
C LEU A 137 6.38 -20.40 -3.39
N ARG A 138 5.62 -20.43 -4.48
CA ARG A 138 5.16 -21.67 -5.14
C ARG A 138 5.35 -21.56 -6.65
N ALA A 139 5.16 -22.68 -7.34
CA ALA A 139 5.25 -22.75 -8.79
C ALA A 139 4.31 -21.74 -9.46
N ASP A 140 3.05 -21.73 -9.04
CA ASP A 140 2.04 -20.77 -9.51
C ASP A 140 2.13 -19.45 -8.74
N GLY A 141 1.90 -18.36 -9.46
CA GLY A 141 1.85 -17.00 -8.96
C GLY A 141 0.63 -16.68 -8.08
N ILE A 142 0.60 -15.46 -7.55
CA ILE A 142 -0.54 -14.85 -6.85
C ILE A 142 -1.05 -13.71 -7.73
N ASP A 143 -2.36 -13.69 -7.98
CA ASP A 143 -2.97 -12.71 -8.89
C ASP A 143 -3.79 -11.65 -8.14
N SER A 144 -4.23 -11.98 -6.91
CA SER A 144 -5.17 -11.16 -6.15
C SER A 144 -4.89 -11.17 -4.65
N ILE A 145 -5.43 -10.16 -3.94
CA ILE A 145 -5.31 -10.04 -2.49
C ILE A 145 -6.06 -11.15 -1.74
N ASP A 146 -7.17 -11.62 -2.31
CA ASP A 146 -7.96 -12.71 -1.74
C ASP A 146 -7.17 -14.04 -1.64
N GLU A 147 -6.17 -14.23 -2.50
CA GLU A 147 -5.31 -15.40 -2.49
C GLU A 147 -4.19 -15.37 -1.45
N ILE A 148 -3.83 -14.17 -0.92
CA ILE A 148 -2.71 -14.01 0.02
C ILE A 148 -2.86 -14.96 1.21
N ASN A 149 -4.04 -15.00 1.82
CA ASN A 149 -4.27 -15.78 3.03
C ASN A 149 -4.10 -17.30 2.81
N ALA A 150 -4.32 -17.80 1.58
CA ALA A 150 -4.09 -19.21 1.24
C ALA A 150 -2.59 -19.56 1.10
N ARG A 151 -1.73 -18.53 1.04
CA ARG A 151 -0.28 -18.63 0.91
C ARG A 151 0.46 -18.38 2.21
N ILE A 152 -0.22 -17.92 3.27
CA ILE A 152 0.37 -17.72 4.59
C ILE A 152 0.34 -19.03 5.38
N ASP A 153 1.51 -19.55 5.76
CA ASP A 153 1.62 -20.66 6.70
C ASP A 153 1.16 -20.21 8.11
N PRO A 154 0.10 -20.82 8.69
CA PRO A 154 -0.33 -20.53 10.06
C PRO A 154 0.74 -20.76 11.13
N MET A 155 1.76 -21.58 10.87
CA MET A 155 2.89 -21.78 11.79
C MET A 155 3.86 -20.59 11.80
N ASN A 156 3.87 -19.78 10.74
CA ASN A 156 4.75 -18.62 10.60
C ASN A 156 4.11 -17.35 11.18
N THR A 157 2.79 -17.19 11.05
CA THR A 157 2.06 -16.05 11.61
C THR A 157 0.54 -16.29 11.73
N ASP A 158 -0.03 -15.69 12.77
CA ASP A 158 -1.49 -15.57 12.99
C ASP A 158 -2.13 -14.37 12.26
N VAL A 159 -1.33 -13.55 11.55
CA VAL A 159 -1.82 -12.36 10.84
C VAL A 159 -2.49 -12.77 9.53
N ARG A 160 -3.68 -12.20 9.25
CA ARG A 160 -4.44 -12.40 8.01
C ARG A 160 -4.85 -11.07 7.41
N VAL A 161 -4.88 -11.02 6.08
CA VAL A 161 -5.47 -9.91 5.34
C VAL A 161 -6.99 -10.01 5.44
N VAL A 162 -7.65 -8.89 5.72
CA VAL A 162 -9.12 -8.80 5.86
C VAL A 162 -9.73 -8.26 4.58
N THR A 163 -9.24 -7.12 4.09
CA THR A 163 -9.75 -6.45 2.90
C THR A 163 -8.74 -5.42 2.38
N GLY A 164 -8.90 -5.06 1.11
CA GLY A 164 -8.30 -3.90 0.49
C GLY A 164 -8.84 -2.56 1.00
N LEU A 165 -8.14 -1.48 0.66
CA LEU A 165 -8.65 -0.12 0.83
C LEU A 165 -9.03 0.56 -0.50
N GLY A 166 -8.65 -0.01 -1.65
CA GLY A 166 -8.94 0.54 -2.97
C GLY A 166 -8.02 1.68 -3.43
N ASP A 167 -6.92 1.95 -2.71
CA ASP A 167 -5.88 2.92 -3.13
C ASP A 167 -4.84 2.31 -4.10
N THR A 168 -5.36 1.48 -5.01
CA THR A 168 -4.60 0.51 -5.79
C THR A 168 -3.65 1.16 -6.80
N VAL A 169 -2.42 0.64 -6.82
CA VAL A 169 -1.43 0.83 -7.89
C VAL A 169 -0.94 -0.54 -8.31
N TYR A 170 -0.66 -0.76 -9.58
CA TYR A 170 -0.32 -2.11 -10.05
C TYR A 170 1.18 -2.29 -10.23
N HIS A 171 1.67 -3.46 -9.82
CA HIS A 171 2.92 -3.98 -10.36
C HIS A 171 2.64 -4.47 -11.76
N THR A 172 3.30 -3.89 -12.75
CA THR A 172 2.93 -4.06 -14.16
C THR A 172 4.12 -4.52 -14.96
N LEU A 173 3.87 -5.41 -15.91
CA LEU A 173 4.88 -5.81 -16.89
C LEU A 173 5.16 -4.67 -17.85
N LEU A 174 6.45 -4.39 -18.04
CA LEU A 174 6.94 -3.38 -18.96
C LEU A 174 7.96 -4.01 -19.90
N ALA A 175 7.86 -3.73 -21.20
CA ALA A 175 8.83 -4.23 -22.17
C ALA A 175 9.12 -3.23 -23.28
N ARG A 176 10.30 -3.35 -23.88
CA ARG A 176 10.68 -2.59 -25.07
C ARG A 176 10.00 -3.21 -26.30
N PRO A 177 9.45 -2.40 -27.23
CA PRO A 177 8.70 -2.92 -28.38
C PRO A 177 9.45 -3.92 -29.28
N ASP A 178 10.78 -3.86 -29.34
CA ASP A 178 11.63 -4.75 -30.15
C ASP A 178 11.89 -6.11 -29.49
N VAL A 179 11.52 -6.29 -28.21
CA VAL A 179 11.56 -7.58 -27.51
C VAL A 179 10.24 -8.34 -27.69
N LEU A 180 9.18 -7.65 -28.11
CA LEU A 180 7.87 -8.22 -28.35
C LEU A 180 7.70 -8.58 -29.84
N ASP A 181 7.34 -9.83 -30.11
CA ASP A 181 6.84 -10.21 -31.43
C ASP A 181 5.44 -9.61 -31.66
N TYR A 182 5.06 -9.45 -32.94
CA TYR A 182 3.85 -8.71 -33.33
C TYR A 182 2.53 -9.27 -32.73
N ASP A 183 2.46 -10.57 -32.50
CA ASP A 183 1.26 -11.28 -32.00
C ASP A 183 1.39 -11.74 -30.54
N VAL A 184 2.40 -11.25 -29.80
CA VAL A 184 2.62 -11.65 -28.41
C VAL A 184 2.12 -10.58 -27.44
N SER A 185 1.21 -10.96 -26.56
CA SER A 185 0.77 -10.13 -25.43
C SER A 185 1.83 -10.11 -24.34
N LEU A 186 2.08 -8.92 -23.77
CA LEU A 186 2.96 -8.77 -22.62
C LEU A 186 2.18 -9.14 -21.34
N ASP A 187 2.09 -10.44 -21.09
CA ASP A 187 1.38 -11.05 -19.96
C ASP A 187 2.24 -12.10 -19.25
N ARG A 188 1.69 -12.78 -18.24
CA ARG A 188 2.39 -13.86 -17.52
C ARG A 188 2.84 -15.00 -18.43
N SER A 189 2.10 -15.30 -19.49
CA SER A 189 2.47 -16.35 -20.46
C SER A 189 3.73 -15.97 -21.22
N PHE A 190 3.90 -14.68 -21.55
CA PHE A 190 5.14 -14.18 -22.12
C PHE A 190 6.33 -14.43 -21.19
N ILE A 191 6.19 -14.23 -19.88
CA ILE A 191 7.28 -14.46 -18.92
C ILE A 191 7.67 -15.94 -18.82
N ILE A 192 6.70 -16.86 -18.87
CA ILE A 192 6.97 -18.31 -18.84
C ILE A 192 7.88 -18.75 -20.01
N GLU A 193 7.74 -18.13 -21.19
CA GLU A 193 8.55 -18.42 -22.37
C GLU A 193 9.80 -17.52 -22.47
N TYR A 194 9.92 -16.50 -21.63
CA TYR A 194 10.98 -15.51 -21.69
C TYR A 194 12.28 -16.02 -21.09
N GLN A 195 13.34 -15.99 -21.88
CA GLN A 195 14.70 -16.29 -21.43
C GLN A 195 15.54 -15.02 -21.43
N GLY A 196 15.98 -14.57 -20.25
CA GLY A 196 16.80 -13.37 -20.17
C GLY A 196 16.83 -12.68 -18.82
N THR A 197 16.90 -11.35 -18.88
CA THR A 197 16.97 -10.50 -17.67
C THR A 197 15.66 -9.78 -17.45
N LEU A 198 15.10 -9.88 -16.24
CA LEU A 198 13.95 -9.09 -15.82
C LEU A 198 14.43 -7.97 -14.91
N CYS A 199 14.21 -6.72 -15.32
CA CYS A 199 14.63 -5.57 -14.54
C CYS A 199 13.59 -5.20 -13.49
N ILE A 200 14.01 -5.19 -12.22
CA ILE A 200 13.16 -4.91 -11.06
C ILE A 200 13.92 -4.09 -10.03
N SER A 201 13.21 -3.37 -9.16
CA SER A 201 13.84 -2.79 -7.97
C SER A 201 14.25 -3.92 -7.01
N PRO A 202 15.44 -3.87 -6.36
CA PRO A 202 15.90 -4.92 -5.45
C PRO A 202 14.91 -5.26 -4.33
N ARG A 203 14.15 -4.26 -3.86
CA ARG A 203 13.15 -4.47 -2.81
C ARG A 203 11.97 -5.35 -3.26
N TYR A 204 11.68 -5.39 -4.56
CA TYR A 204 10.53 -6.12 -5.10
C TYR A 204 10.86 -7.53 -5.55
N GLU A 205 12.07 -8.02 -5.33
CA GLU A 205 12.49 -9.36 -5.76
C GLU A 205 11.55 -10.45 -5.27
N ARG A 206 11.39 -10.54 -3.95
CA ARG A 206 10.54 -11.56 -3.33
C ARG A 206 9.06 -11.37 -3.68
N LEU A 207 8.61 -10.13 -3.84
CA LEU A 207 7.26 -9.82 -4.30
C LEU A 207 7.05 -10.35 -5.72
N VAL A 208 7.95 -10.05 -6.65
CA VAL A 208 7.87 -10.47 -8.05
C VAL A 208 7.92 -12.00 -8.15
N GLU A 209 8.74 -12.67 -7.32
CA GLU A 209 8.71 -14.14 -7.20
C GLU A 209 7.37 -14.67 -6.72
N ALA A 210 6.76 -14.05 -5.71
CA ALA A 210 5.45 -14.48 -5.20
C ALA A 210 4.33 -14.25 -6.22
N VAL A 211 4.38 -13.12 -6.92
CA VAL A 211 3.39 -12.70 -7.89
C VAL A 211 3.48 -13.55 -9.14
N LEU A 212 4.64 -13.69 -9.78
CA LEU A 212 4.80 -14.46 -11.02
C LEU A 212 4.84 -15.98 -10.79
N GLY A 213 5.27 -16.41 -9.60
CA GLY A 213 5.52 -17.81 -9.29
C GLY A 213 6.90 -18.27 -9.78
N THR A 214 7.44 -19.29 -9.13
CA THR A 214 8.80 -19.75 -9.42
C THR A 214 8.91 -20.38 -10.80
N TYR A 215 7.85 -21.00 -11.31
CA TYR A 215 7.85 -21.67 -12.62
C TYR A 215 8.06 -20.68 -13.76
N ALA A 216 7.41 -19.52 -13.71
CA ALA A 216 7.56 -18.47 -14.73
C ALA A 216 8.97 -17.85 -14.71
N LEU A 217 9.73 -18.03 -13.64
CA LEU A 217 11.03 -17.39 -13.42
C LEU A 217 12.23 -18.34 -13.61
N ASP A 218 12.01 -19.60 -13.99
CA ASP A 218 13.07 -20.62 -14.08
C ASP A 218 14.23 -20.21 -15.02
N ASP A 219 13.92 -19.55 -16.14
CA ASP A 219 14.90 -19.08 -17.14
C ASP A 219 15.18 -17.56 -17.06
N VAL A 220 14.76 -16.93 -15.97
CA VAL A 220 14.86 -15.47 -15.76
C VAL A 220 15.95 -15.15 -14.73
N SER A 221 16.73 -14.11 -15.00
CA SER A 221 17.67 -13.54 -14.04
C SER A 221 17.30 -12.10 -13.70
N PHE A 222 17.27 -11.75 -12.41
CA PHE A 222 16.97 -10.38 -12.02
C PHE A 222 18.13 -9.43 -12.28
N LYS A 223 17.78 -8.24 -12.77
CA LYS A 223 18.71 -7.12 -13.00
C LYS A 223 18.18 -5.88 -12.29
N TYR A 224 19.05 -5.17 -11.59
CA TYR A 224 18.62 -4.03 -10.78
C TYR A 224 19.07 -2.69 -11.40
N PRO A 225 18.25 -1.63 -11.27
CA PRO A 225 18.66 -0.26 -11.57
C PRO A 225 19.86 0.18 -10.73
N HIS A 226 20.67 1.10 -11.28
CA HIS A 226 21.67 1.83 -10.48
C HIS A 226 20.97 2.88 -9.58
N GLU A 227 21.57 3.24 -8.44
CA GLU A 227 20.94 4.10 -7.41
C GLU A 227 20.41 5.46 -7.91
N GLU A 228 21.02 6.03 -8.96
CA GLU A 228 20.63 7.33 -9.53
C GLU A 228 19.77 7.21 -10.80
N GLN A 229 19.48 5.99 -11.25
CA GLN A 229 18.75 5.75 -12.48
C GLN A 229 17.25 5.60 -12.20
N GLN A 230 16.40 6.25 -13.00
CA GLN A 230 14.97 5.99 -13.00
C GLN A 230 14.68 4.54 -13.39
N GLU A 231 13.73 3.92 -12.70
CA GLU A 231 13.38 2.52 -12.88
C GLU A 231 12.93 2.22 -14.32
N GLU A 232 12.07 3.06 -14.91
CA GLU A 232 11.62 2.90 -16.29
C GLU A 232 12.77 3.00 -17.31
N ALA A 233 13.75 3.87 -17.06
CA ALA A 233 14.93 3.96 -17.91
C ALA A 233 15.82 2.71 -17.78
N ALA A 234 15.93 2.15 -16.57
CA ALA A 234 16.66 0.90 -16.33
C ALA A 234 15.98 -0.28 -17.04
N ILE A 235 14.65 -0.33 -16.99
CA ILE A 235 13.85 -1.35 -17.68
C ILE A 235 14.00 -1.22 -19.19
N SER A 236 13.92 0.00 -19.74
CA SER A 236 14.15 0.25 -21.18
C SER A 236 15.51 -0.24 -21.66
N ASN A 237 16.56 -0.05 -20.84
CA ASN A 237 17.90 -0.58 -21.11
C ASN A 237 17.99 -2.11 -21.01
N ALA A 238 17.23 -2.73 -20.10
CA ALA A 238 17.21 -4.18 -19.90
C ALA A 238 16.35 -4.92 -20.94
N GLY A 239 15.28 -4.28 -21.43
CA GLY A 239 14.35 -4.84 -22.40
C GLY A 239 13.01 -5.24 -21.77
N VAL A 240 13.01 -5.90 -20.60
CA VAL A 240 11.80 -6.32 -19.88
C VAL A 240 11.97 -6.02 -18.39
N GLY A 241 10.88 -5.68 -17.71
CA GLY A 241 10.87 -5.44 -16.28
C GLY A 241 9.50 -5.41 -15.65
N VAL A 242 9.48 -5.32 -14.32
CA VAL A 242 8.26 -5.12 -13.52
C VAL A 242 8.45 -3.86 -12.67
N TYR A 243 7.47 -2.97 -12.72
CA TYR A 243 7.48 -1.78 -11.87
C TYR A 243 6.06 -1.29 -11.55
N LEU A 244 5.96 -0.43 -10.54
CA LEU A 244 4.71 0.19 -10.14
C LEU A 244 4.23 1.19 -11.19
N THR A 245 3.00 1.03 -11.68
CA THR A 245 2.36 1.99 -12.57
C THR A 245 0.97 2.38 -12.09
N VAL A 246 0.65 3.67 -12.22
CA VAL A 246 -0.73 4.18 -12.06
C VAL A 246 -1.41 4.28 -13.43
N THR A 247 -0.88 5.11 -14.33
CA THR A 247 -1.39 5.28 -15.70
C THR A 247 -0.43 4.69 -16.75
N GLY A 248 0.81 4.40 -16.35
CA GLY A 248 1.90 3.99 -17.24
C GLY A 248 2.42 5.10 -18.16
N SER A 249 2.13 6.39 -17.90
CA SER A 249 2.59 7.50 -18.75
C SER A 249 4.12 7.59 -18.81
N THR A 250 4.79 7.51 -17.66
CA THR A 250 6.26 7.57 -17.57
C THR A 250 6.92 6.40 -18.29
N ALA A 251 6.36 5.19 -18.19
CA ALA A 251 6.86 4.04 -18.94
C ALA A 251 6.81 4.30 -20.47
N ARG A 252 5.71 4.87 -20.97
CA ARG A 252 5.57 5.21 -22.40
C ARG A 252 6.52 6.32 -22.84
N GLU A 253 6.81 7.31 -21.98
CA GLU A 253 7.82 8.34 -22.24
C GLU A 253 9.23 7.74 -22.44
N HIS A 254 9.53 6.62 -21.77
CA HIS A 254 10.76 5.84 -21.94
C HIS A 254 10.68 4.78 -23.05
N GLY A 255 9.63 4.83 -23.88
CA GLY A 255 9.45 3.97 -25.03
C GLY A 255 9.03 2.53 -24.70
N LEU A 256 8.50 2.29 -23.49
CA LEU A 256 8.03 0.98 -23.05
C LEU A 256 6.57 0.75 -23.42
N VAL A 257 6.26 -0.50 -23.75
CA VAL A 257 4.91 -1.06 -23.78
C VAL A 257 4.51 -1.40 -22.35
N VAL A 258 3.28 -1.03 -21.99
CA VAL A 258 2.65 -1.36 -20.71
C VAL A 258 1.79 -2.59 -20.93
N GLY A 259 2.11 -3.68 -20.23
CA GLY A 259 1.45 -4.98 -20.32
C GLY A 259 0.46 -5.24 -19.21
N GLU A 260 0.37 -6.51 -18.80
CA GLU A 260 -0.50 -6.98 -17.73
C GLU A 260 -0.16 -6.33 -16.38
N GLU A 261 -1.22 -5.93 -15.68
CA GLU A 261 -1.20 -5.58 -14.26
C GLU A 261 -1.14 -6.87 -13.44
N LEU A 262 0.03 -7.20 -12.92
CA LEU A 262 0.31 -8.48 -12.28
C LEU A 262 -0.30 -8.60 -10.89
N PHE A 263 -0.22 -7.53 -10.09
CA PHE A 263 -0.68 -7.56 -8.70
C PHE A 263 -1.05 -6.16 -8.19
N PRO A 264 -2.20 -6.02 -7.48
CA PRO A 264 -2.61 -4.78 -6.86
C PRO A 264 -1.77 -4.46 -5.60
N SER A 265 -0.90 -3.46 -5.70
CA SER A 265 -0.25 -2.81 -4.56
C SER A 265 -1.22 -1.77 -3.98
N GLU A 266 -1.99 -2.22 -2.99
CA GLU A 266 -2.89 -1.38 -2.20
C GLU A 266 -2.63 -1.53 -0.71
N THR A 267 -3.16 -0.60 0.06
CA THR A 267 -3.20 -0.68 1.51
C THR A 267 -4.26 -1.70 1.92
N VAL A 268 -3.89 -2.62 2.82
CA VAL A 268 -4.78 -3.67 3.29
C VAL A 268 -5.05 -3.54 4.79
N LEU A 269 -6.29 -3.80 5.20
CA LEU A 269 -6.62 -4.06 6.60
C LEU A 269 -6.18 -5.48 6.95
N MET A 270 -5.48 -5.61 8.07
CA MET A 270 -4.98 -6.88 8.57
C MET A 270 -5.42 -7.10 10.02
N GLN A 271 -5.57 -8.37 10.38
CA GLN A 271 -5.94 -8.80 11.72
C GLN A 271 -4.95 -9.84 12.23
N ASN A 272 -4.51 -9.70 13.49
CA ASN A 272 -3.83 -10.77 14.21
C ASN A 272 -4.87 -11.59 15.00
N ASN A 273 -5.13 -12.81 14.56
CA ASN A 273 -6.13 -13.69 15.17
C ASN A 273 -5.85 -14.02 16.64
N ALA A 274 -4.58 -14.04 17.06
CA ALA A 274 -4.20 -14.31 18.44
C ALA A 274 -4.49 -13.14 19.39
N GLU A 275 -4.56 -11.91 18.86
CA GLU A 275 -4.72 -10.65 19.62
C GLU A 275 -6.12 -10.03 19.44
N THR A 276 -7.04 -10.77 18.79
CA THR A 276 -8.38 -10.27 18.50
C THR A 276 -9.31 -10.42 19.71
N THR A 277 -10.17 -9.41 19.92
CA THR A 277 -11.25 -9.42 20.92
C THR A 277 -12.56 -9.04 20.24
N ALA A 278 -13.70 -9.25 20.92
CA ALA A 278 -15.00 -8.82 20.39
C ALA A 278 -15.09 -7.33 20.05
N LYS A 279 -14.33 -6.46 20.74
CA LYS A 279 -14.23 -5.03 20.39
C LYS A 279 -13.42 -4.83 19.11
N THR A 280 -12.32 -5.57 18.98
CA THR A 280 -11.45 -5.57 17.80
C THR A 280 -12.23 -6.04 16.57
N ASP A 281 -12.99 -7.13 16.67
CA ASP A 281 -13.84 -7.65 15.59
C ASP A 281 -14.85 -6.60 15.13
N ARG A 282 -15.51 -5.93 16.07
CA ARG A 282 -16.49 -4.88 15.73
C ARG A 282 -15.86 -3.69 15.01
N VAL A 283 -14.67 -3.26 15.44
CA VAL A 283 -13.92 -2.18 14.75
C VAL A 283 -13.50 -2.63 13.35
N ARG A 284 -12.98 -3.85 13.21
CA ARG A 284 -12.62 -4.44 11.91
C ARG A 284 -13.82 -4.44 10.96
N ASP A 285 -14.96 -4.95 11.41
CA ASP A 285 -16.14 -5.09 10.55
C ASP A 285 -16.60 -3.74 9.99
N ILE A 286 -16.61 -2.70 10.83
CA ILE A 286 -16.94 -1.33 10.41
C ILE A 286 -15.94 -0.82 9.37
N LEU A 287 -14.64 -1.01 9.62
CA LEU A 287 -13.58 -0.57 8.70
C LEU A 287 -13.57 -1.35 7.38
N ALA A 288 -14.05 -2.59 7.39
CA ALA A 288 -14.14 -3.44 6.20
C ALA A 288 -15.38 -3.13 5.33
N THR A 289 -16.49 -2.66 5.92
CA THR A 289 -17.77 -2.50 5.20
C THR A 289 -17.79 -1.43 4.09
N CYS A 290 -16.85 -0.48 4.04
CA CYS A 290 -16.91 0.63 3.06
C CYS A 290 -16.85 0.18 1.60
N GLU A 291 -16.21 -0.95 1.27
CA GLU A 291 -16.19 -1.43 -0.11
C GLU A 291 -17.57 -1.83 -0.62
N MET A 292 -18.44 -2.34 0.26
CA MET A 292 -19.74 -2.86 -0.17
C MET A 292 -20.72 -1.75 -0.54
N GLU A 293 -20.66 -0.58 0.09
CA GLU A 293 -21.59 0.51 -0.21
C GLU A 293 -21.25 1.21 -1.54
N GLU A 294 -19.97 1.37 -1.88
CA GLU A 294 -19.55 1.92 -3.18
C GLU A 294 -19.87 0.95 -4.33
N MET A 295 -19.59 -0.36 -4.17
CA MET A 295 -20.00 -1.37 -5.16
C MET A 295 -21.52 -1.45 -5.34
N MET A 296 -22.31 -1.39 -4.26
CA MET A 296 -23.78 -1.39 -4.37
C MET A 296 -24.31 -0.10 -5.01
N THR A 297 -23.63 1.02 -4.84
CA THR A 297 -24.02 2.29 -5.48
C THR A 297 -23.71 2.25 -6.98
N GLU A 298 -22.56 1.70 -7.39
CA GLU A 298 -22.22 1.53 -8.81
C GLU A 298 -23.16 0.52 -9.52
N ILE A 299 -23.47 -0.61 -8.89
CA ILE A 299 -24.41 -1.60 -9.45
C ILE A 299 -25.82 -1.00 -9.62
N ASN A 300 -26.28 -0.20 -8.65
CA ASN A 300 -27.58 0.47 -8.75
C ASN A 300 -27.60 1.54 -9.85
N THR A 301 -26.48 2.27 -10.03
CA THR A 301 -26.36 3.30 -11.08
C THR A 301 -26.32 2.68 -12.48
N GLN A 302 -25.58 1.58 -12.67
CA GLN A 302 -25.56 0.83 -13.94
C GLN A 302 -26.91 0.17 -14.26
N SER A 303 -27.65 -0.29 -13.25
CA SER A 303 -28.98 -0.87 -13.42
C SER A 303 -30.04 0.17 -13.81
N LEU A 304 -29.89 1.42 -13.36
CA LEU A 304 -30.76 2.54 -13.75
C LEU A 304 -30.51 2.98 -15.21
N ASP A 305 -29.26 3.01 -15.66
CA ASP A 305 -28.90 3.36 -17.04
C ASP A 305 -29.28 2.27 -18.06
N ALA A 306 -29.24 1.00 -17.66
CA ALA A 306 -29.72 -0.12 -18.50
C ALA A 306 -31.25 -0.07 -18.72
N ASN A 307 -32.01 0.33 -17.70
CA ASN A 307 -33.47 0.47 -17.83
C ASN A 307 -33.88 1.69 -18.66
N ASN A 308 -33.11 2.78 -18.65
CA ASN A 308 -33.41 3.96 -19.47
C ASN A 308 -33.11 3.76 -20.96
N LYS A 309 -32.14 2.90 -21.33
CA LYS A 309 -31.83 2.58 -22.74
C LYS A 309 -32.79 1.62 -23.43
N THR A 310 -33.75 1.04 -22.69
CA THR A 310 -34.73 0.09 -23.26
C THR A 310 -36.10 0.75 -23.55
N THR A 311 -36.19 2.08 -23.43
CA THR A 311 -37.46 2.83 -23.57
C THR A 311 -37.47 3.92 -24.64
N GLU A 312 -36.51 3.92 -25.57
CA GLU A 312 -36.55 4.73 -26.81
C GLU A 312 -36.67 3.85 -28.06
#